data_AF-A0A9P1HQ32-F1
#
_entry.id   AF-A0A9P1HQ32-F1
#
_cell.length_a   1.000
_cell.length_b   1.000
_cell.length_c   1.000
_cell.angle_alpha   90.00
_cell.angle_beta   90.00
_cell.angle_gamma   90.00
#
_symmetry.space_group_name_H-M   'P 1'
#
loop_
_entity.id
_entity.type
_entity.pdbx_description
1 polymer ?
#
loop_
_entity_poly.entity_id
_entity_poly.type
_entity_poly.pdbx_seq_one_letter_code
_entity_poly.pdbx_strand_id
1 'polypeptide(L)'
;MLSLLSLIIASGTVLRADTEQWEARNYPDPRANFTQCNVGEGSTLCDPDHMLTDAWRQTIQESIALQMERLKEADIPYKAEAPEECRRNSTESPAIFIILAKRILTASNQSTTTNDLELFGEDLIRSFELNNQPCKNYILLLGVEGKTIKVWAKILR
;
A
#
# COMPACT_ATOMS: atom_id res chain seq x y z
N MET A 1 -26.49 -35.11 -18.28
CA MET A 1 -27.00 -34.03 -17.42
C MET A 1 -25.90 -33.66 -16.43
N LEU A 2 -25.19 -32.56 -16.68
CA LEU A 2 -24.24 -32.02 -15.70
C LEU A 2 -25.03 -31.51 -14.50
N SER A 3 -24.73 -32.08 -13.33
CA SER A 3 -25.40 -31.80 -12.07
C SER A 3 -25.21 -30.33 -11.68
N LEU A 4 -26.26 -29.69 -11.18
CA LEU A 4 -26.20 -28.35 -10.58
C LEU A 4 -25.12 -28.25 -9.48
N LEU A 5 -24.76 -29.37 -8.82
CA LEU A 5 -23.68 -29.43 -7.84
C LEU A 5 -22.30 -29.15 -8.44
N SER A 6 -22.07 -29.45 -9.73
CA SER A 6 -20.78 -29.19 -10.39
C SER A 6 -20.53 -27.70 -10.66
N LEU A 7 -21.58 -26.87 -10.68
CA LEU A 7 -21.45 -25.42 -10.86
C LEU A 7 -20.99 -24.70 -9.58
N ILE A 8 -21.30 -25.26 -8.41
CA ILE A 8 -20.98 -24.66 -7.11
C ILE A 8 -19.48 -24.80 -6.80
N ILE A 9 -18.84 -25.89 -7.24
CA ILE A 9 -17.41 -26.14 -6.98
C ILE A 9 -16.52 -25.22 -7.83
N ALA A 10 -16.99 -24.78 -9.00
CA ALA A 10 -16.31 -23.76 -9.81
C ALA A 10 -16.46 -22.33 -9.26
N SER A 11 -17.31 -22.12 -8.26
CA SER A 11 -17.61 -20.79 -7.67
C SER A 11 -16.77 -20.49 -6.41
N GLY A 12 -15.80 -21.34 -6.07
CA GLY A 12 -14.99 -21.23 -4.85
C GLY A 12 -14.10 -19.98 -4.76
N THR A 13 -13.91 -19.26 -5.87
CA THR A 13 -13.16 -17.99 -5.91
C THR A 13 -14.04 -16.76 -5.66
N VAL A 14 -15.37 -16.87 -5.76
CA VAL A 14 -16.28 -15.71 -5.70
C VAL A 14 -16.68 -15.35 -4.26
N LEU A 15 -16.54 -16.26 -3.29
CA LEU A 15 -16.97 -16.04 -1.90
C LEU A 15 -15.83 -15.68 -0.91
N ARG A 16 -14.56 -15.74 -1.32
CA ARG A 16 -13.43 -15.45 -0.40
C ARG A 16 -13.17 -13.94 -0.20
N ALA A 17 -13.42 -13.15 -1.24
CA ALA A 17 -13.06 -11.73 -1.28
C ALA A 17 -13.78 -10.88 -0.22
N ASP A 18 -14.97 -11.27 0.23
CA ASP A 18 -15.74 -10.48 1.20
C ASP A 18 -15.42 -10.79 2.68
N THR A 19 -14.66 -11.86 2.95
CA THR A 19 -14.36 -12.29 4.32
C THR A 19 -12.91 -12.07 4.76
N GLU A 20 -11.98 -11.93 3.81
CA GLU A 20 -10.57 -11.79 4.12
C GLU A 20 -10.30 -10.36 4.62
N GLN A 21 -9.70 -10.25 5.80
CA GLN A 21 -9.29 -8.99 6.39
C GLN A 21 -7.77 -8.96 6.39
N TRP A 22 -7.21 -7.86 5.92
CA TRP A 22 -5.77 -7.71 5.88
C TRP A 22 -5.20 -7.41 7.27
N GLU A 23 -4.17 -8.16 7.63
CA GLU A 23 -3.22 -7.79 8.67
C GLU A 23 -1.92 -7.34 7.99
N ALA A 24 -1.16 -6.43 8.58
CA ALA A 24 0.06 -5.97 7.91
C ALA A 24 1.04 -7.12 7.60
N ARG A 25 1.08 -8.15 8.45
CA ARG A 25 1.96 -9.32 8.30
C ARG A 25 1.66 -10.18 7.08
N ASN A 26 0.45 -10.13 6.54
CA ASN A 26 0.03 -10.90 5.38
C ASN A 26 -0.31 -10.02 4.17
N TYR A 27 -0.21 -8.70 4.32
CA TYR A 27 -0.42 -7.77 3.22
C TYR A 27 0.82 -7.78 2.29
N PRO A 28 0.64 -7.91 0.96
CA PRO A 28 1.77 -8.04 0.04
C PRO A 28 2.58 -6.75 -0.08
N ASP A 29 3.92 -6.86 -0.03
CA ASP A 29 4.82 -5.75 -0.35
C ASP A 29 4.90 -5.61 -1.88
N PRO A 30 4.53 -4.46 -2.47
CA PRO A 30 4.51 -4.31 -3.92
C PRO A 30 5.89 -4.45 -4.57
N ARG A 31 6.98 -4.25 -3.82
CA ARG A 31 8.36 -4.40 -4.34
C ARG A 31 8.74 -5.86 -4.57
N ALA A 32 8.23 -6.76 -3.73
CA ALA A 32 8.58 -8.19 -3.75
C ALA A 32 7.44 -9.07 -4.30
N ASN A 33 6.19 -8.65 -4.10
CA ASN A 33 4.98 -9.41 -4.38
C ASN A 33 4.03 -8.65 -5.32
N PHE A 34 4.58 -7.97 -6.33
CA PHE A 34 3.83 -7.16 -7.31
C PHE A 34 2.64 -7.88 -7.95
N THR A 35 2.76 -9.18 -8.24
CA THR A 35 1.65 -9.98 -8.79
C THR A 35 0.47 -10.09 -7.83
N GLN A 36 0.72 -10.27 -6.53
CA GLN A 36 -0.34 -10.31 -5.50
C GLN A 36 -0.95 -8.93 -5.26
N CYS A 37 -0.12 -7.89 -5.38
CA CYS A 37 -0.55 -6.50 -5.40
C CYS A 37 -1.29 -6.08 -6.68
N ASN A 38 -1.44 -7.01 -7.64
CA ASN A 38 -2.12 -6.76 -8.90
C ASN A 38 -1.51 -5.55 -9.62
N VAL A 39 -0.18 -5.55 -9.80
CA VAL A 39 0.60 -4.50 -10.48
C VAL A 39 1.79 -5.10 -11.21
N GLY A 40 2.48 -4.30 -12.02
CA GLY A 40 3.74 -4.67 -12.67
C GLY A 40 4.93 -4.64 -11.71
N GLU A 41 6.01 -5.32 -12.11
CA GLU A 41 7.29 -5.32 -11.39
C GLU A 41 7.82 -3.89 -11.21
N GLY A 42 8.41 -3.61 -10.04
CA GLY A 42 8.94 -2.28 -9.70
C GLY A 42 7.89 -1.25 -9.25
N SER A 43 6.60 -1.62 -9.22
CA SER A 43 5.55 -0.78 -8.67
C SER A 43 5.67 -0.59 -7.15
N THR A 44 5.27 0.57 -6.68
CA THR A 44 5.03 0.88 -5.25
C THR A 44 3.55 1.09 -4.93
N LEU A 45 2.68 0.92 -5.93
CA LEU A 45 1.23 0.76 -5.76
C LEU A 45 0.92 -0.69 -5.42
N CYS A 46 0.03 -0.92 -4.45
CA CYS A 46 -0.51 -2.24 -4.14
C CYS A 46 -2.03 -2.20 -4.02
N ASP A 47 -2.73 -2.93 -4.90
CA ASP A 47 -4.19 -3.07 -4.95
C ASP A 47 -4.62 -4.55 -5.06
N PRO A 48 -4.35 -5.36 -4.01
CA PRO A 48 -4.62 -6.80 -4.03
C PRO A 48 -6.12 -7.11 -4.12
N ASP A 49 -6.97 -6.18 -3.69
CA ASP A 49 -8.43 -6.36 -3.65
C ASP A 49 -9.16 -5.89 -4.91
N HIS A 50 -8.41 -5.47 -5.94
CA HIS A 50 -8.95 -4.94 -7.20
C HIS A 50 -9.93 -3.77 -6.97
N MET A 51 -9.58 -2.85 -6.08
CA MET A 51 -10.35 -1.61 -5.87
C MET A 51 -10.29 -0.71 -7.09
N LEU A 52 -9.23 -0.82 -7.90
CA LEU A 52 -9.01 -0.04 -9.10
C LEU A 52 -9.14 -0.91 -10.36
N THR A 53 -9.70 -0.30 -11.40
CA THR A 53 -9.58 -0.84 -12.76
C THR A 53 -8.13 -0.78 -13.23
N ASP A 54 -7.76 -1.61 -14.19
CA ASP A 54 -6.41 -1.67 -14.80
C ASP A 54 -5.95 -0.29 -15.31
N ALA A 55 -6.84 0.45 -15.97
CA ALA A 55 -6.55 1.80 -16.47
C ALA A 55 -6.21 2.79 -15.34
N TRP A 56 -6.93 2.72 -14.22
CA TRP A 56 -6.64 3.54 -13.05
C TRP A 56 -5.34 3.14 -12.37
N ARG A 57 -5.04 1.84 -12.26
CA ARG A 57 -3.74 1.36 -11.73
C ARG A 57 -2.58 1.88 -12.56
N GLN A 58 -2.68 1.79 -13.88
CA GLN A 58 -1.66 2.33 -14.79
C GLN A 58 -1.51 3.85 -14.63
N THR A 59 -2.63 4.59 -14.64
CA THR A 59 -2.60 6.05 -14.49
C THR A 59 -1.95 6.48 -13.17
N ILE A 60 -2.24 5.78 -12.08
CA ILE A 60 -1.67 6.06 -10.76
C ILE A 60 -0.17 5.73 -10.74
N GLN A 61 0.25 4.60 -11.32
CA GLN A 61 1.67 4.24 -11.41
C GLN A 61 2.48 5.29 -12.20
N GLU A 62 1.96 5.74 -13.34
CA GLU A 62 2.58 6.81 -14.13
C GLU A 62 2.67 8.11 -13.32
N SER A 63 1.63 8.45 -12.56
CA SER A 63 1.63 9.61 -11.67
C SER A 63 2.63 9.48 -10.53
N ILE A 64 2.76 8.29 -9.91
CA ILE A 64 3.75 8.03 -8.86
C ILE A 64 5.15 8.27 -9.40
N ALA A 65 5.49 7.67 -10.54
CA ALA A 65 6.80 7.82 -11.17
C ALA A 65 7.12 9.30 -11.46
N LEU A 66 6.15 10.04 -12.00
CA LEU A 66 6.30 11.47 -12.26
C LEU A 66 6.53 12.28 -10.96
N GLN A 67 5.80 11.99 -9.88
CA GLN A 67 5.99 12.70 -8.62
C GLN A 67 7.30 12.36 -7.94
N MET A 68 7.75 11.10 -8.02
CA MET A 68 9.07 10.70 -7.50
C MET A 68 10.18 11.48 -8.22
N GLU A 69 10.15 11.58 -9.55
CA GLU A 69 11.16 12.37 -10.28
C GLU A 69 11.14 13.86 -9.87
N ARG A 70 9.95 14.45 -9.69
CA ARG A 70 9.83 15.83 -9.19
C ARG A 70 10.40 16.01 -7.78
N LEU A 71 10.19 15.03 -6.90
CA LEU A 71 10.67 15.10 -5.51
C LEU A 71 12.18 14.92 -5.39
N LYS A 72 12.82 14.33 -6.40
CA LYS A 72 14.28 14.25 -6.51
C LYS A 72 14.91 15.62 -6.72
N GLU A 73 14.26 16.47 -7.51
CA GLU A 73 14.71 17.84 -7.79
C GLU A 73 14.28 18.85 -6.72
N ALA A 74 13.37 18.44 -5.82
CA ALA A 74 12.84 19.32 -4.79
C ALA A 74 13.83 19.49 -3.63
N ASP A 75 14.14 20.75 -3.30
CA ASP A 75 14.92 21.14 -2.12
C ASP A 75 14.08 20.99 -0.85
N ILE A 76 13.91 19.74 -0.40
CA ILE A 76 13.19 19.40 0.81
C ILE A 76 14.21 18.90 1.85
N PRO A 77 14.40 19.63 2.96
CA PRO A 77 15.38 19.28 3.97
C PRO A 77 14.97 18.00 4.71
N TYR A 78 15.97 17.19 5.04
CA TYR A 78 15.82 16.06 5.98
C TYR A 78 15.58 16.58 7.40
N LYS A 79 14.92 15.77 8.22
CA LYS A 79 14.78 16.07 9.66
C LYS A 79 16.13 16.13 10.36
N ALA A 80 16.21 16.89 11.46
CA ALA A 80 17.45 17.14 12.18
C ALA A 80 18.07 15.85 12.75
N GLU A 81 17.23 14.89 13.12
CA GLU A 81 17.60 13.56 13.62
C GLU A 81 18.03 12.56 12.53
N ALA A 82 17.93 12.93 11.25
CA ALA A 82 18.39 12.07 10.16
C ALA A 82 19.92 11.92 10.17
N PRO A 83 20.45 10.75 9.76
CA PRO A 83 21.88 10.53 9.61
C PRO A 83 22.54 11.62 8.76
N GLU A 84 23.79 11.94 9.06
CA GLU A 84 24.51 13.06 8.44
C GLU A 84 24.70 12.84 6.93
N GLU A 85 24.89 11.59 6.52
CA GLU A 85 24.95 11.15 5.12
C GLU A 85 23.67 11.49 4.34
N CYS A 86 22.50 11.34 4.96
CA CYS A 86 21.21 11.66 4.35
C CYS A 86 21.01 13.17 4.22
N ARG A 87 21.47 13.95 5.20
CA ARG A 87 21.40 15.42 5.19
C ARG A 87 22.36 16.06 4.20
N ARG A 88 23.51 15.43 3.94
CA ARG A 88 24.58 16.00 3.09
C ARG A 88 24.50 15.58 1.62
N ASN A 89 24.00 14.38 1.31
CA ASN A 89 24.17 13.78 -0.01
C ASN A 89 23.11 12.71 -0.36
N SER A 90 21.84 12.92 -0.02
CA SER A 90 20.81 12.00 -0.51
C SER A 90 20.39 12.37 -1.94
N THR A 91 20.83 11.57 -2.90
CA THR A 91 20.39 11.60 -4.31
C THR A 91 19.19 10.71 -4.59
N GLU A 92 18.68 9.99 -3.57
CA GLU A 92 17.57 9.06 -3.74
C GLU A 92 16.24 9.80 -3.57
N SER A 93 15.41 9.74 -4.62
CA SER A 93 14.03 10.23 -4.56
C SER A 93 13.28 9.57 -3.41
N PRO A 94 12.42 10.31 -2.67
CA PRO A 94 11.46 9.69 -1.78
C PRO A 94 10.63 8.64 -2.53
N ALA A 95 10.50 7.45 -1.96
CA ALA A 95 9.64 6.41 -2.49
C ALA A 95 8.18 6.69 -2.11
N ILE A 96 7.28 6.78 -3.08
CA ILE A 96 5.85 6.95 -2.81
C ILE A 96 5.17 5.59 -2.88
N PHE A 97 4.73 5.06 -1.73
CA PHE A 97 3.90 3.87 -1.64
C PHE A 97 2.43 4.25 -1.59
N ILE A 98 1.62 3.59 -2.42
CA ILE A 98 0.16 3.70 -2.38
C ILE A 98 -0.41 2.32 -2.10
N ILE A 99 -1.07 2.18 -0.96
CA ILE A 99 -1.56 0.91 -0.44
C ILE A 99 -3.08 0.98 -0.35
N LEU A 100 -3.78 0.05 -1.01
CA LEU A 100 -5.24 0.02 -1.10
C LEU A 100 -5.81 -1.29 -0.58
N ALA A 101 -6.67 -1.22 0.42
CA ALA A 101 -7.31 -2.38 1.02
C ALA A 101 -8.83 -2.20 1.11
N LYS A 102 -9.62 -3.21 0.75
CA LYS A 102 -11.06 -3.20 0.99
C LYS A 102 -11.38 -3.33 2.46
N ARG A 103 -10.69 -4.22 3.15
CA ARG A 103 -10.91 -4.50 4.58
C ARG A 103 -9.61 -4.78 5.30
N ILE A 104 -9.42 -4.14 6.44
CA ILE A 104 -8.32 -4.42 7.37
C ILE A 104 -8.88 -5.04 8.64
N LEU A 105 -8.03 -5.76 9.37
CA LEU A 105 -8.36 -6.21 10.72
C LEU A 105 -8.51 -4.99 11.63
N THR A 106 -9.62 -4.92 12.36
CA THR A 106 -9.98 -3.78 13.22
C THR A 106 -10.31 -4.27 14.63
N ALA A 107 -10.18 -3.38 15.61
CA ALA A 107 -10.57 -3.71 16.99
C ALA A 107 -12.09 -3.97 17.14
N SER A 108 -12.91 -3.36 16.27
CA SER A 108 -14.35 -3.59 16.21
C SER A 108 -14.78 -3.95 14.80
N ASN A 109 -15.40 -5.12 14.63
CA ASN A 109 -15.86 -5.67 13.34
C ASN A 109 -16.92 -4.82 12.60
N GLN A 110 -17.24 -3.61 13.07
CA GLN A 110 -18.32 -2.77 12.56
C GLN A 110 -17.84 -1.67 11.62
N SER A 111 -16.68 -1.04 11.89
CA SER A 111 -16.13 0.00 11.01
C SER A 111 -14.67 0.29 11.32
N THR A 112 -13.87 0.52 10.28
CA THR A 112 -12.50 1.02 10.39
C THR A 112 -12.48 2.41 11.01
N THR A 113 -11.78 2.59 12.12
CA THR A 113 -11.57 3.91 12.77
C THR A 113 -10.25 4.55 12.29
N THR A 114 -10.01 5.80 12.65
CA THR A 114 -8.71 6.45 12.40
C THR A 114 -7.57 5.72 13.11
N ASN A 115 -7.81 5.23 14.32
CA ASN A 115 -6.82 4.47 15.09
C ASN A 115 -6.49 3.13 14.42
N ASP A 116 -7.47 2.45 13.83
CA ASP A 116 -7.21 1.21 13.08
C ASP A 116 -6.33 1.48 11.85
N LEU A 117 -6.55 2.58 11.13
CA LEU A 117 -5.72 2.97 9.97
C LEU A 117 -4.29 3.29 10.39
N GLU A 118 -4.12 4.02 11.49
CA GLU A 118 -2.80 4.37 12.00
C GLU A 118 -2.04 3.12 12.43
N LEU A 119 -2.67 2.21 13.20
CA LEU A 119 -2.04 0.96 13.61
C LEU A 119 -1.65 0.08 12.41
N PHE A 120 -2.57 -0.10 11.46
CA PHE A 120 -2.29 -0.87 10.26
C PHE A 120 -1.18 -0.24 9.41
N GLY A 121 -1.19 1.09 9.25
CA GLY A 121 -0.17 1.83 8.53
C GLY A 121 1.22 1.74 9.18
N GLU A 122 1.32 1.87 10.51
CA GLU A 122 2.57 1.67 11.24
C GLU A 122 3.05 0.21 11.18
N ASP A 123 2.14 -0.76 11.22
CA ASP A 123 2.48 -2.17 11.07
C ASP A 123 2.99 -2.48 9.65
N LEU A 124 2.42 -1.88 8.61
CA LEU A 124 2.93 -2.00 7.24
C LEU A 124 4.34 -1.42 7.11
N ILE A 125 4.60 -0.25 7.70
CA ILE A 125 5.94 0.35 7.74
C ILE A 125 6.96 -0.61 8.37
N ARG A 126 6.58 -1.32 9.43
CA ARG A 126 7.41 -2.34 10.07
C ARG A 126 7.59 -3.56 9.16
N SER A 127 6.49 -4.09 8.61
CA SER A 127 6.49 -5.32 7.80
C SER A 127 7.25 -5.17 6.49
N PHE A 128 7.19 -3.97 5.88
CA PHE A 128 7.93 -3.62 4.68
C PHE A 128 9.35 -3.11 4.99
N GLU A 129 9.74 -3.08 6.27
CA GLU A 129 11.05 -2.63 6.72
C GLU A 129 11.42 -1.21 6.24
N LEU A 130 10.43 -0.33 6.04
CA LEU A 130 10.67 1.01 5.49
C LEU A 130 11.52 1.86 6.46
N ASN A 131 11.40 1.60 7.76
CA ASN A 131 12.22 2.23 8.79
C ASN A 131 13.64 1.66 8.89
N ASN A 132 13.94 0.54 8.24
CA ASN A 132 15.30 -0.01 8.18
C ASN A 132 16.12 0.59 7.02
N GLN A 133 15.47 1.35 6.13
CA GLN A 133 16.15 2.05 5.05
C GLN A 133 17.06 3.15 5.62
N PRO A 134 18.28 3.33 5.09
CA PRO A 134 19.28 4.25 5.64
C PRO A 134 18.75 5.67 5.89
N CYS A 135 18.01 6.22 4.93
CA CYS A 135 17.47 7.58 5.00
C CYS A 135 15.96 7.66 5.27
N LYS A 136 15.29 6.52 5.46
CA LYS A 136 13.84 6.43 5.71
C LYS A 136 13.02 7.35 4.80
N ASN A 137 13.40 7.46 3.53
CA ASN A 137 12.91 8.49 2.62
C ASN A 137 11.70 7.97 1.83
N TYR A 138 10.52 8.05 2.43
CA TYR A 138 9.30 7.54 1.82
C TYR A 138 8.06 8.32 2.23
N ILE A 139 7.05 8.22 1.36
CA ILE A 139 5.68 8.65 1.59
C ILE A 139 4.83 7.40 1.49
N LEU A 140 4.06 7.07 2.52
CA LEU A 140 3.09 5.98 2.47
C LEU A 140 1.68 6.55 2.55
N LEU A 141 0.90 6.29 1.51
CA LEU A 141 -0.53 6.61 1.43
C LEU A 141 -1.31 5.31 1.56
N LEU A 142 -2.17 5.23 2.57
CA LEU A 142 -3.05 4.09 2.82
C LEU A 142 -4.49 4.51 2.56
N GLY A 143 -5.15 3.86 1.60
CA GLY A 143 -6.57 3.97 1.34
C GLY A 143 -7.29 2.69 1.77
N VAL A 144 -8.28 2.81 2.66
CA VAL A 144 -9.10 1.66 3.07
C VAL A 144 -10.57 1.91 2.75
N GLU A 145 -11.23 0.92 2.14
CA GLU A 145 -12.66 0.99 1.85
C GLU A 145 -13.51 0.96 3.12
N GLY A 146 -14.64 1.66 3.06
CA GLY A 146 -15.66 1.71 4.10
C GLY A 146 -16.94 2.28 3.51
N LYS A 147 -17.77 2.98 4.30
CA LYS A 147 -18.87 3.78 3.72
C LYS A 147 -18.35 4.85 2.75
N THR A 148 -17.14 5.32 3.00
CA THR A 148 -16.32 6.17 2.13
C THR A 148 -14.89 5.65 2.23
N ILE A 149 -14.05 5.91 1.23
CA ILE A 149 -12.62 5.64 1.33
C ILE A 149 -12.03 6.50 2.45
N LYS A 150 -11.31 5.88 3.37
CA LYS A 150 -10.55 6.55 4.41
C LYS A 150 -9.08 6.55 4.04
N VAL A 151 -8.42 7.70 4.24
CA VAL A 151 -7.02 7.88 3.86
C VAL A 151 -6.19 8.20 5.10
N TRP A 152 -5.06 7.51 5.23
CA TRP A 152 -4.00 7.82 6.17
C TRP A 152 -2.69 8.02 5.40
N ALA A 153 -1.86 8.93 5.88
CA ALA A 153 -0.60 9.27 5.23
C ALA A 153 0.53 9.40 6.25
N LYS A 154 1.69 8.83 5.92
CA LYS A 154 2.93 9.02 6.67
C LYS A 154 4.00 9.52 5.72
N ILE A 155 4.70 10.56 6.15
CA ILE A 155 5.86 11.11 5.44
C ILE A 155 7.06 11.00 6.39
N LEU A 156 8.09 10.32 5.93
CA LEU A 156 9.38 10.25 6.61
C LEU A 156 10.48 10.67 5.64
N ARG A 157 11.26 11.62 6.12
CA ARG A 157 12.44 12.26 5.54
C ARG A 157 13.15 12.95 6.70
#